data_AF-A0A9E2AI11-F1
#
_entry.id   AF-A0A9E2AI11-F1
#
_cell.length_a   1.000
_cell.length_b   1.000
_cell.length_c   1.000
_cell.angle_alpha   90.00
_cell.angle_beta   90.00
_cell.angle_gamma   90.00
#
_symmetry.space_group_name_H-M   'P 1'
#
loop_
_entity.id
_entity.type
_entity.pdbx_description
1 polymer ?
#
loop_
_entity_poly.entity_id
_entity_poly.type
_entity_poly.pdbx_seq_one_letter_code
_entity_poly.pdbx_strand_id
1 'polypeptide(L)'
;MKNLELLHPGQSCYVLTKHSFYLFLSIFLVFGITSNVLAKSHLDNPELIEVIIENSEISLPEDIPIGDCCDQVGKPQQLTFRFLGGGCAADNNTQGDKASCSGGVSGPGPYSITEDDGSTVSPSSVAIGDIFTVSSSGSLPNPIMLRINGGQEVIEVHTSCSAPIVPGDRFGSLELLSMLDEDGVTCGNPCPDPIINYDDIQCIEDEASFSLDLPEAGVVYTWNFGADASPATFTGTNPPAVTYSSMGLKTITLDQDGTCQISITINVGQCECPEPVIEYDPLCTELPGVFSTPDLGDGFSYVWDFGPDATPTTATGKGPHSVSFGQNTSATVKLDIEKDCGPDIVPSGDCCDVGDPAEMTFLYTGSNISYFDGVANCGVPGTCDSQDAGKVICSPCGDPSGQSVRIQVSDKDVPNDGNIFFDGIVAPGEEYTALASNAGQSKISGIYIHILTTSGTLIQSIEIHDSCSQPISVADQYGASVLTNFVSTSGSVCGGNGEAGGDCCDQIDGKPRTMTFRFDGGGCSADANSQGSKSACTGGVTGSGPFSISEDDGSFIDQTSVSVGDVFVVSSSGSLPNPIMLRINGGQELIEVHTSCS
;
A
#
# COMPACT_ATOMS: atom_id res chain seq x y z
N MET A 1 44.37 3.13 11.40
CA MET A 1 45.71 3.35 10.80
C MET A 1 45.64 2.90 9.35
N LYS A 2 45.93 3.80 8.39
CA LYS A 2 46.34 3.63 6.96
C LYS A 2 45.75 2.47 6.12
N ASN A 3 45.35 2.62 4.85
CA ASN A 3 45.87 3.48 3.77
C ASN A 3 44.74 3.93 2.82
N LEU A 4 44.92 5.11 2.23
CA LEU A 4 44.27 5.54 0.98
C LEU A 4 45.06 4.94 -0.20
N GLU A 5 44.37 4.33 -1.16
CA GLU A 5 44.88 4.16 -2.53
C GLU A 5 43.89 4.81 -3.50
N LEU A 6 44.44 5.55 -4.48
CA LEU A 6 43.73 6.27 -5.53
C LEU A 6 43.53 5.36 -6.75
N LEU A 7 42.34 5.39 -7.37
CA LEU A 7 42.08 4.78 -8.69
C LEU A 7 41.72 5.85 -9.74
N HIS A 8 42.07 5.56 -11.00
CA HIS A 8 41.94 6.40 -12.20
C HIS A 8 40.48 6.50 -12.73
N PRO A 9 40.16 7.46 -13.62
CA PRO A 9 38.76 7.74 -13.99
C PRO A 9 38.22 6.74 -15.02
N GLY A 10 37.06 6.14 -14.73
CA GLY A 10 36.28 5.36 -15.70
C GLY A 10 35.81 3.95 -15.30
N GLN A 11 35.90 3.55 -14.04
CA GLN A 11 35.38 2.25 -13.56
C GLN A 11 34.40 2.45 -12.39
N SER A 12 33.26 1.78 -12.41
CA SER A 12 32.35 1.66 -11.26
C SER A 12 32.61 0.32 -10.57
N CYS A 13 32.95 0.35 -9.28
CA CYS A 13 33.10 -0.86 -8.46
C CYS A 13 31.89 -0.99 -7.53
N TYR A 14 31.22 -2.14 -7.57
CA TYR A 14 30.17 -2.50 -6.62
C TYR A 14 30.68 -3.61 -5.71
N VAL A 15 30.42 -3.46 -4.41
CA VAL A 15 30.75 -4.46 -3.39
C VAL A 15 29.44 -5.14 -3.00
N LEU A 16 29.29 -6.42 -3.33
CA LEU A 16 28.08 -7.19 -3.03
C LEU A 16 28.36 -8.29 -1.99
N THR A 17 27.37 -8.57 -1.14
CA THR A 17 27.40 -9.72 -0.23
C THR A 17 27.08 -11.02 -0.98
N LYS A 18 27.52 -12.16 -0.43
CA LYS A 18 27.48 -13.48 -1.09
C LYS A 18 26.08 -13.95 -1.48
N HIS A 19 25.03 -13.53 -0.76
CA HIS A 19 23.63 -13.83 -1.10
C HIS A 19 23.17 -13.07 -2.35
N SER A 20 23.53 -11.79 -2.45
CA SER A 20 23.22 -10.96 -3.62
C SER A 20 23.91 -11.46 -4.88
N PHE A 21 25.09 -12.10 -4.78
CA PHE A 21 25.81 -12.68 -5.92
C PHE A 21 25.09 -13.87 -6.58
N TYR A 22 24.43 -14.72 -5.78
CA TYR A 22 23.69 -15.86 -6.33
C TYR A 22 22.40 -15.43 -7.03
N LEU A 23 21.70 -14.44 -6.47
CA LEU A 23 20.53 -13.81 -7.09
C LEU A 23 20.91 -13.12 -8.42
N PHE A 24 22.05 -12.41 -8.42
CA PHE A 24 22.61 -11.79 -9.63
C PHE A 24 22.93 -12.83 -10.71
N LEU A 25 23.55 -13.97 -10.37
CA LEU A 25 23.93 -14.98 -11.36
C LEU A 25 22.72 -15.71 -11.96
N SER A 26 21.63 -15.88 -11.20
CA SER A 26 20.37 -16.45 -11.71
C SER A 26 19.69 -15.57 -12.76
N ILE A 27 19.78 -14.24 -12.61
CA ILE A 27 19.24 -13.28 -13.59
C ILE A 27 20.00 -13.42 -14.93
N PHE A 28 21.32 -13.62 -14.91
CA PHE A 28 22.13 -13.80 -16.14
C PHE A 28 21.83 -15.10 -16.91
N LEU A 29 21.45 -16.17 -16.23
CA LEU A 29 21.14 -17.47 -16.86
C LEU A 29 19.73 -17.52 -17.49
N VAL A 30 18.79 -16.73 -16.97
CA VAL A 30 17.42 -16.66 -17.50
C VAL A 30 17.34 -15.79 -18.77
N PHE A 31 18.18 -14.76 -18.89
CA PHE A 31 18.14 -13.81 -20.01
C PHE A 31 19.20 -14.01 -21.11
N GLY A 32 19.97 -15.10 -21.11
CA GLY A 32 20.81 -15.48 -22.25
C GLY A 32 21.90 -14.47 -22.65
N ILE A 33 22.45 -13.73 -21.69
CA ILE A 33 23.45 -12.68 -21.95
C ILE A 33 24.82 -13.33 -22.13
N THR A 34 25.48 -13.11 -23.28
CA THR A 34 26.85 -13.58 -23.52
C THR A 34 27.87 -12.50 -23.16
N SER A 35 28.13 -12.31 -21.86
CA SER A 35 29.18 -11.40 -21.38
C SER A 35 30.29 -12.17 -20.65
N ASN A 36 31.55 -11.77 -20.85
CA ASN A 36 32.68 -12.34 -20.11
C ASN A 36 32.75 -11.71 -18.72
N VAL A 37 32.35 -12.45 -17.68
CA VAL A 37 32.49 -12.01 -16.28
C VAL A 37 33.80 -12.54 -15.71
N LEU A 38 34.68 -11.64 -15.26
CA LEU A 38 35.88 -11.97 -14.49
C LEU A 38 35.61 -11.66 -13.01
N ALA A 39 35.48 -12.70 -12.19
CA ALA A 39 35.36 -12.58 -10.74
C ALA A 39 36.71 -12.88 -10.07
N LYS A 40 37.15 -12.00 -9.16
CA LYS A 40 38.38 -12.20 -8.39
C LYS A 40 38.03 -12.27 -6.91
N SER A 41 38.41 -13.37 -6.24
CA SER A 41 38.26 -13.49 -4.79
C SER A 41 39.46 -12.86 -4.07
N HIS A 42 39.18 -12.04 -3.07
CA HIS A 42 40.22 -11.48 -2.20
C HIS A 42 40.70 -12.55 -1.20
N LEU A 43 42.00 -12.81 -1.14
CA LEU A 43 42.58 -13.82 -0.24
C LEU A 43 42.43 -13.47 1.25
N ASP A 44 42.16 -12.20 1.58
CA ASP A 44 42.17 -11.70 2.96
C ASP A 44 40.76 -11.57 3.58
N ASN A 45 39.68 -11.70 2.80
CA ASN A 45 38.31 -11.78 3.31
C ASN A 45 37.37 -12.53 2.33
N PRO A 46 36.92 -13.76 2.65
CA PRO A 46 36.16 -14.62 1.74
C PRO A 46 34.70 -14.22 1.52
N GLU A 47 34.21 -13.14 2.14
CA GLU A 47 32.85 -12.61 1.95
C GLU A 47 32.74 -11.50 0.89
N LEU A 48 33.87 -11.05 0.34
CA LEU A 48 33.93 -9.96 -0.65
C LEU A 48 34.38 -10.49 -2.02
N ILE A 49 33.55 -10.28 -3.05
CA ILE A 49 33.86 -10.61 -4.45
C ILE A 49 33.86 -9.31 -5.25
N GLU A 50 34.97 -9.04 -5.94
CA GLU A 50 35.08 -7.92 -6.87
C GLU A 50 34.70 -8.39 -8.28
N VAL A 51 33.71 -7.74 -8.89
CA VAL A 51 33.17 -8.08 -10.22
C VAL A 51 33.40 -6.91 -11.16
N ILE A 52 34.11 -7.16 -12.26
CA ILE A 52 34.36 -6.18 -13.32
C ILE A 52 33.52 -6.57 -14.53
N ILE A 53 32.62 -5.69 -14.97
CA ILE A 53 31.82 -5.85 -16.18
C ILE A 53 32.37 -4.89 -17.24
N GLU A 54 32.82 -5.43 -18.37
CA GLU A 54 33.24 -4.61 -19.52
C GLU A 54 32.08 -4.51 -20.53
N ASN A 55 31.65 -3.26 -20.81
CA ASN A 55 30.77 -2.78 -21.89
C ASN A 55 29.74 -3.76 -22.47
N SER A 56 28.46 -3.55 -22.16
CA SER A 56 27.34 -4.09 -22.94
C SER A 56 26.36 -2.97 -23.30
N GLU A 57 26.11 -2.79 -24.60
CA GLU A 57 24.94 -2.04 -25.07
C GLU A 57 23.68 -2.84 -24.74
N ILE A 58 22.77 -2.23 -23.97
CA ILE A 58 21.46 -2.77 -23.64
C ILE A 58 20.54 -2.45 -24.82
N SER A 59 20.09 -3.47 -25.55
CA SER A 59 18.89 -3.33 -26.39
C SER A 59 17.67 -3.65 -25.52
N LEU A 60 16.85 -2.65 -25.25
CA LEU A 60 15.55 -2.80 -24.58
C LEU A 60 14.63 -3.72 -25.42
N PRO A 61 13.73 -4.49 -24.79
CA PRO A 61 12.78 -5.34 -25.50
C PRO A 61 11.83 -4.48 -26.36
N GLU A 62 11.46 -4.98 -27.55
CA GLU A 62 10.41 -4.35 -28.39
C GLU A 62 9.11 -4.22 -27.60
N ASP A 63 8.51 -3.03 -27.68
CA ASP A 63 7.28 -2.59 -27.03
C ASP A 63 6.14 -3.62 -27.14
N ILE A 64 5.42 -3.84 -26.04
CA ILE A 64 4.12 -4.51 -26.06
C ILE A 64 3.19 -3.65 -26.93
N PRO A 65 2.57 -4.16 -28.01
CA PRO A 65 1.70 -3.34 -28.83
C PRO A 65 0.47 -2.93 -28.03
N ILE A 66 0.43 -1.66 -27.64
CA ILE A 66 -0.79 -0.99 -27.18
C ILE A 66 -1.79 -1.11 -28.34
N GLY A 67 -2.99 -1.63 -28.08
CA GLY A 67 -3.98 -1.89 -29.13
C GLY A 67 -4.48 -0.61 -29.81
N ASP A 68 -5.12 -0.77 -30.99
CA ASP A 68 -5.76 0.33 -31.71
C ASP A 68 -6.85 1.00 -30.86
N CYS A 69 -6.66 2.27 -30.51
CA CYS A 69 -7.60 3.03 -29.68
C CYS A 69 -8.99 3.12 -30.31
N CYS A 70 -9.09 3.09 -31.64
CA CYS A 70 -10.36 3.12 -32.33
C CYS A 70 -11.23 1.89 -32.06
N ASP A 71 -10.61 0.73 -31.85
CA ASP A 71 -11.32 -0.51 -31.49
C ASP A 71 -11.66 -0.56 -29.99
N GLN A 72 -10.93 0.18 -29.16
CA GLN A 72 -11.09 0.17 -27.70
C GLN A 72 -12.13 1.18 -27.21
N VAL A 73 -12.07 2.42 -27.68
CA VAL A 73 -12.88 3.52 -27.15
C VAL A 73 -13.76 4.14 -28.23
N GLY A 74 -13.28 4.25 -29.48
CA GLY A 74 -14.11 4.68 -30.61
C GLY A 74 -13.52 5.87 -31.34
N LYS A 75 -14.37 6.82 -31.75
CA LYS A 75 -13.91 7.94 -32.59
C LYS A 75 -13.14 8.99 -31.80
N PRO A 76 -11.98 9.48 -32.30
CA PRO A 76 -11.20 10.50 -31.61
C PRO A 76 -11.98 11.82 -31.49
N GLN A 77 -12.18 12.32 -30.27
CA GLN A 77 -12.54 13.71 -29.97
C GLN A 77 -11.29 14.55 -29.63
N GLN A 78 -10.28 13.91 -29.04
CA GLN A 78 -9.00 14.53 -28.71
C GLN A 78 -7.85 13.53 -28.87
N LEU A 79 -6.70 14.02 -29.31
CA LEU A 79 -5.42 13.32 -29.31
C LEU A 79 -4.41 14.09 -28.47
N THR A 80 -3.61 13.37 -27.69
CA THR A 80 -2.55 13.92 -26.85
C THR A 80 -1.21 13.49 -27.42
N PHE A 81 -0.33 14.45 -27.71
CA PHE A 81 0.97 14.20 -28.31
C PHE A 81 2.10 14.75 -27.44
N ARG A 82 3.23 14.06 -27.45
CA ARG A 82 4.52 14.57 -26.98
C ARG A 82 5.34 15.12 -28.15
N PHE A 83 5.95 16.28 -27.97
CA PHE A 83 6.83 16.88 -28.98
C PHE A 83 8.29 16.42 -28.81
N LEU A 84 8.74 15.50 -29.67
CA LEU A 84 10.11 14.95 -29.63
C LEU A 84 11.09 15.66 -30.58
N GLY A 85 10.59 16.37 -31.59
CA GLY A 85 11.41 16.88 -32.69
C GLY A 85 11.94 15.77 -33.61
N GLY A 86 13.01 16.07 -34.36
CA GLY A 86 13.60 15.14 -35.34
C GLY A 86 12.99 15.22 -36.75
N GLY A 87 11.77 15.74 -36.86
CA GLY A 87 11.08 15.93 -38.14
C GLY A 87 10.59 14.62 -38.76
N CYS A 88 10.15 14.70 -40.02
CA CYS A 88 9.62 13.56 -40.77
C CYS A 88 10.63 12.42 -41.03
N ALA A 89 11.92 12.64 -40.76
CA ALA A 89 12.92 11.57 -40.83
C ALA A 89 12.77 10.55 -39.71
N ALA A 90 12.09 10.92 -38.61
CA ALA A 90 11.80 10.06 -37.48
C ALA A 90 10.38 9.48 -37.52
N ASP A 91 9.63 9.72 -38.59
CA ASP A 91 8.27 9.20 -38.78
C ASP A 91 8.25 7.67 -38.75
N ASN A 92 7.43 7.11 -37.87
CA ASN A 92 7.26 5.67 -37.68
C ASN A 92 5.91 5.41 -37.02
N ASN A 93 4.86 5.35 -37.83
CA ASN A 93 3.49 5.13 -37.38
C ASN A 93 2.83 3.97 -38.14
N THR A 94 1.74 3.45 -37.59
CA THR A 94 1.03 2.29 -38.12
C THR A 94 -0.02 2.62 -39.21
N GLN A 95 -0.18 3.90 -39.60
CA GLN A 95 -1.22 4.32 -40.55
C GLN A 95 -0.84 4.17 -42.03
N GLY A 96 0.43 3.88 -42.33
CA GLY A 96 0.92 3.69 -43.69
C GLY A 96 0.59 4.90 -44.58
N ASP A 97 0.05 4.66 -45.78
CA ASP A 97 -0.25 5.71 -46.78
C ASP A 97 -1.35 6.70 -46.38
N LYS A 98 -2.00 6.53 -45.20
CA LYS A 98 -3.05 7.44 -44.72
C LYS A 98 -2.52 8.56 -43.83
N ALA A 99 -1.35 8.39 -43.25
CA ALA A 99 -0.64 9.48 -42.60
C ALA A 99 0.39 10.05 -43.58
N SER A 100 0.69 11.33 -43.45
CA SER A 100 1.74 11.96 -44.25
C SER A 100 2.53 12.95 -43.41
N CYS A 101 3.85 12.98 -43.61
CA CYS A 101 4.70 13.98 -42.99
C CYS A 101 5.55 14.63 -44.07
N SER A 102 5.63 15.97 -44.06
CA SER A 102 6.54 16.72 -44.93
C SER A 102 7.30 17.80 -44.16
N GLY A 103 8.58 17.97 -44.51
CA GLY A 103 9.45 18.96 -43.89
C GLY A 103 10.13 18.47 -42.61
N GLY A 104 10.38 19.39 -41.68
CA GLY A 104 11.04 19.11 -40.42
C GLY A 104 11.50 20.38 -39.72
N VAL A 105 11.52 20.34 -38.40
CA VAL A 105 11.96 21.45 -37.56
C VAL A 105 13.26 21.14 -36.82
N SER A 106 14.05 22.19 -36.53
CA SER A 106 15.31 22.08 -35.80
C SER A 106 15.56 23.33 -34.95
N GLY A 107 16.30 23.17 -33.85
CA GLY A 107 16.63 24.25 -32.92
C GLY A 107 16.26 23.92 -31.47
N PRO A 108 16.40 24.89 -30.54
CA PRO A 108 16.05 24.70 -29.13
C PRO A 108 14.57 24.99 -28.80
N GLY A 109 13.74 25.41 -29.76
CA GLY A 109 12.36 25.86 -29.50
C GLY A 109 12.27 27.31 -28.95
N PRO A 110 11.07 27.75 -28.52
CA PRO A 110 9.81 27.02 -28.58
C PRO A 110 9.28 26.89 -30.02
N TYR A 111 8.42 25.91 -30.24
CA TYR A 111 7.80 25.55 -31.51
C TYR A 111 6.31 25.87 -31.47
N SER A 112 5.80 26.57 -32.49
CA SER A 112 4.36 26.86 -32.57
C SER A 112 3.64 25.71 -33.28
N ILE A 113 2.55 25.21 -32.72
CA ILE A 113 1.70 24.18 -33.32
C ILE A 113 0.33 24.77 -33.64
N THR A 114 -0.14 24.56 -34.86
CA THR A 114 -1.48 24.94 -35.30
C THR A 114 -2.13 23.80 -36.06
N GLU A 115 -3.46 23.72 -36.01
CA GLU A 115 -4.28 22.78 -36.79
C GLU A 115 -5.07 23.57 -37.86
N ASP A 116 -5.18 23.05 -39.08
CA ASP A 116 -5.75 23.80 -40.23
C ASP A 116 -7.30 23.82 -40.24
N ASP A 117 -7.98 22.79 -39.72
CA ASP A 117 -9.43 22.58 -39.84
C ASP A 117 -10.26 22.94 -38.59
N GLY A 118 -9.70 23.80 -37.72
CA GLY A 118 -10.43 24.46 -36.64
C GLY A 118 -10.45 23.71 -35.31
N SER A 119 -9.69 22.63 -35.17
CA SER A 119 -9.41 21.99 -33.88
C SER A 119 -8.59 22.92 -32.99
N THR A 120 -8.75 22.77 -31.68
CA THR A 120 -8.00 23.52 -30.69
C THR A 120 -6.71 22.79 -30.37
N VAL A 121 -5.58 23.53 -30.42
CA VAL A 121 -4.27 23.03 -29.98
C VAL A 121 -3.93 23.70 -28.66
N SER A 122 -3.62 22.92 -27.62
CA SER A 122 -3.28 23.45 -26.30
C SER A 122 -2.23 22.60 -25.56
N PRO A 123 -1.10 23.20 -25.12
CA PRO A 123 -0.62 24.53 -25.51
C PRO A 123 -0.24 24.56 -27.00
N SER A 124 -0.37 25.72 -27.64
CA SER A 124 0.03 25.91 -29.05
C SER A 124 1.50 26.31 -29.23
N SER A 125 2.27 26.37 -28.14
CA SER A 125 3.70 26.67 -28.12
C SER A 125 4.39 25.67 -27.19
N VAL A 126 5.28 24.86 -27.73
CA VAL A 126 5.90 23.71 -27.04
C VAL A 126 7.42 23.71 -27.17
N ALA A 127 8.14 23.20 -26.18
CA ALA A 127 9.54 22.81 -26.27
C ALA A 127 9.69 21.30 -26.59
N ILE A 128 10.92 20.84 -26.80
CA ILE A 128 11.20 19.39 -26.88
C ILE A 128 10.91 18.77 -25.51
N GLY A 129 10.07 17.75 -25.49
CA GLY A 129 9.55 17.10 -24.29
C GLY A 129 8.13 17.54 -23.95
N ASP A 130 7.66 18.72 -24.34
CA ASP A 130 6.34 19.18 -23.91
C ASP A 130 5.21 18.35 -24.53
N ILE A 131 4.13 18.18 -23.76
CA ILE A 131 2.88 17.55 -24.18
C ILE A 131 1.89 18.62 -24.64
N PHE A 132 1.13 18.32 -25.69
CA PHE A 132 0.01 19.14 -26.10
C PHE A 132 -1.15 18.28 -26.59
N THR A 133 -2.33 18.89 -26.61
CA THR A 133 -3.57 18.25 -27.03
C THR A 133 -4.08 18.91 -28.30
N VAL A 134 -4.70 18.09 -29.14
CA VAL A 134 -5.50 18.51 -30.29
C VAL A 134 -6.91 18.03 -30.05
N SER A 135 -7.86 18.94 -29.88
CA SER A 135 -9.24 18.62 -29.48
C SER A 135 -10.27 19.36 -30.31
N SER A 136 -11.47 18.79 -30.43
CA SER A 136 -12.63 19.48 -30.98
C SER A 136 -13.85 19.35 -30.05
N SER A 137 -14.92 20.09 -30.31
CA SER A 137 -16.17 19.97 -29.55
C SER A 137 -16.98 18.69 -29.84
N GLY A 138 -16.50 17.83 -30.75
CA GLY A 138 -17.09 16.56 -31.15
C GLY A 138 -15.98 15.66 -31.72
N SER A 139 -16.25 14.83 -32.72
CA SER A 139 -15.17 14.13 -33.44
C SER A 139 -14.14 15.11 -34.00
N LEU A 140 -12.86 14.76 -33.95
CA LEU A 140 -11.81 15.48 -34.67
C LEU A 140 -12.12 15.50 -36.19
N PRO A 141 -11.74 16.59 -36.89
CA PRO A 141 -11.69 16.58 -38.35
C PRO A 141 -10.87 15.40 -38.85
N ASN A 142 -11.22 14.90 -40.04
CA ASN A 142 -10.50 13.81 -40.67
C ASN A 142 -10.05 14.18 -42.09
N PRO A 143 -8.73 14.20 -42.37
CA PRO A 143 -7.63 14.09 -41.40
C PRO A 143 -7.51 15.35 -40.52
N ILE A 144 -6.68 15.31 -39.47
CA ILE A 144 -6.16 16.54 -38.86
C ILE A 144 -4.84 16.92 -39.54
N MET A 145 -4.60 18.22 -39.71
CA MET A 145 -3.39 18.74 -40.34
C MET A 145 -2.64 19.64 -39.37
N LEU A 146 -1.59 19.09 -38.76
CA LEU A 146 -0.75 19.80 -37.80
C LEU A 146 0.41 20.49 -38.51
N ARG A 147 0.54 21.81 -38.30
CA ARG A 147 1.65 22.62 -38.79
C ARG A 147 2.53 23.05 -37.64
N ILE A 148 3.81 22.73 -37.75
CA ILE A 148 4.82 23.19 -36.80
C ILE A 148 5.57 24.39 -37.42
N ASN A 149 5.72 25.47 -36.64
CA ASN A 149 6.34 26.74 -37.05
C ASN A 149 5.81 27.31 -38.37
N GLY A 150 4.48 27.33 -38.53
CA GLY A 150 3.84 27.85 -39.74
C GLY A 150 3.97 26.94 -40.96
N GLY A 151 4.29 25.65 -40.76
CA GLY A 151 4.40 24.64 -41.81
C GLY A 151 5.84 24.33 -42.23
N GLN A 152 6.84 24.60 -41.39
CA GLN A 152 8.19 24.06 -41.56
C GLN A 152 8.17 22.53 -41.52
N GLU A 153 7.29 21.98 -40.68
CA GLU A 153 6.86 20.59 -40.72
C GLU A 153 5.34 20.56 -40.77
N VAL A 154 4.80 19.66 -41.59
CA VAL A 154 3.37 19.45 -41.76
C VAL A 154 3.10 17.97 -41.60
N ILE A 155 2.22 17.63 -40.67
CA ILE A 155 1.87 16.27 -40.29
C ILE A 155 0.37 16.08 -40.47
N GLU A 156 0.00 15.06 -41.23
CA GLU A 156 -1.35 14.61 -41.47
C GLU A 156 -1.59 13.34 -40.66
N VAL A 157 -2.61 13.35 -39.80
CA VAL A 157 -3.04 12.18 -39.02
C VAL A 157 -4.47 11.84 -39.39
N HIS A 158 -4.71 10.60 -39.82
CA HIS A 158 -6.03 10.16 -40.24
C HIS A 158 -6.84 9.67 -39.04
N THR A 159 -7.83 10.45 -38.61
CA THR A 159 -8.63 10.25 -37.38
C THR A 159 -9.93 9.46 -37.62
N SER A 160 -10.20 8.99 -38.84
CA SER A 160 -11.47 8.33 -39.16
C SER A 160 -11.68 6.92 -38.58
N CYS A 161 -10.70 6.36 -37.86
CA CYS A 161 -10.66 4.94 -37.49
C CYS A 161 -10.70 3.94 -38.66
N SER A 162 -10.21 4.34 -39.84
CA SER A 162 -10.04 3.42 -40.97
C SER A 162 -8.60 2.94 -41.12
N ALA A 163 -7.69 3.47 -40.32
CA ALA A 163 -6.36 2.94 -40.02
C ALA A 163 -6.15 3.09 -38.50
N PRO A 164 -5.27 2.28 -37.90
CA PRO A 164 -5.09 2.27 -36.46
C PRO A 164 -4.62 3.61 -35.88
N ILE A 165 -5.07 3.91 -34.67
CA ILE A 165 -4.57 5.00 -33.83
C ILE A 165 -3.94 4.33 -32.61
N VAL A 166 -2.61 4.22 -32.59
CA VAL A 166 -1.89 3.44 -31.59
C VAL A 166 -1.01 4.35 -30.74
N PRO A 167 -1.21 4.45 -29.42
CA PRO A 167 -0.28 5.13 -28.52
C PRO A 167 1.14 4.56 -28.67
N GLY A 168 2.13 5.43 -28.72
CA GLY A 168 3.51 5.14 -29.11
C GLY A 168 3.82 5.41 -30.60
N ASP A 169 2.81 5.53 -31.46
CA ASP A 169 3.04 5.86 -32.88
C ASP A 169 3.73 7.23 -33.02
N ARG A 170 4.74 7.28 -33.89
CA ARG A 170 5.49 8.50 -34.16
C ARG A 170 5.08 9.12 -35.50
N PHE A 171 4.53 10.32 -35.43
CA PHE A 171 4.18 11.18 -36.56
C PHE A 171 5.20 12.32 -36.66
N GLY A 172 6.26 12.11 -37.44
CA GLY A 172 7.40 13.04 -37.55
C GLY A 172 7.98 13.45 -36.19
N SER A 173 7.83 14.74 -35.86
CA SER A 173 8.25 15.30 -34.57
C SER A 173 7.36 14.95 -33.37
N LEU A 174 6.28 14.19 -33.55
CA LEU A 174 5.26 13.93 -32.54
C LEU A 174 5.18 12.46 -32.18
N GLU A 175 5.04 12.14 -30.90
CA GLU A 175 4.66 10.81 -30.41
C GLU A 175 3.22 10.87 -29.88
N LEU A 176 2.37 9.96 -30.31
CA LEU A 176 1.00 9.86 -29.80
C LEU A 176 1.02 9.20 -28.42
N LEU A 177 0.49 9.88 -27.40
CA LEU A 177 0.43 9.35 -26.04
C LEU A 177 -0.93 8.76 -25.69
N SER A 178 -2.01 9.43 -26.11
CA SER A 178 -3.37 8.96 -25.83
C SER A 178 -4.42 9.56 -26.76
N MET A 179 -5.61 8.96 -26.72
CA MET A 179 -6.82 9.39 -27.41
C MET A 179 -8.00 9.41 -26.43
N LEU A 180 -8.80 10.47 -26.48
CA LEU A 180 -10.10 10.57 -25.81
C LEU A 180 -11.21 10.51 -26.87
N ASP A 181 -12.22 9.68 -26.66
CA ASP A 181 -13.37 9.57 -27.56
C ASP A 181 -14.49 10.60 -27.27
N GLU A 182 -15.59 10.52 -28.02
CA GLU A 182 -16.75 11.41 -27.83
C GLU A 182 -17.54 11.15 -26.53
N ASP A 183 -17.38 9.97 -25.93
CA ASP A 183 -18.05 9.55 -24.69
C ASP A 183 -17.20 9.86 -23.44
N GLY A 184 -15.99 10.39 -23.62
CA GLY A 184 -15.06 10.76 -22.55
C GLY A 184 -14.20 9.60 -22.06
N VAL A 185 -14.10 8.50 -22.82
CA VAL A 185 -13.25 7.34 -22.50
C VAL A 185 -11.87 7.52 -23.15
N THR A 186 -10.82 7.27 -22.38
CA THR A 186 -9.42 7.44 -22.82
C THR A 186 -8.77 6.09 -23.15
N CYS A 187 -8.01 6.05 -24.24
CA CYS A 187 -7.08 4.99 -24.59
C CYS A 187 -5.65 5.54 -24.63
N GLY A 188 -4.67 4.76 -24.15
CA GLY A 188 -3.30 5.22 -23.93
C GLY A 188 -3.13 6.03 -22.64
N ASN A 189 -1.93 6.57 -22.43
CA ASN A 189 -1.62 7.34 -21.23
C ASN A 189 -1.32 8.81 -21.61
N PRO A 190 -2.22 9.77 -21.34
CA PRO A 190 -1.98 11.20 -21.64
C PRO A 190 -0.82 11.80 -20.83
N CYS A 191 -0.40 11.11 -19.76
CA CYS A 191 0.50 11.60 -18.74
C CYS A 191 1.52 10.52 -18.41
N PRO A 192 2.59 10.35 -19.20
CA PRO A 192 3.66 9.43 -18.87
C PRO A 192 4.22 9.76 -17.46
N ASP A 193 4.10 8.80 -16.56
CA ASP A 193 4.45 9.02 -15.15
C ASP A 193 5.98 9.03 -14.99
N PRO A 194 6.57 10.00 -14.27
CA PRO A 194 7.94 9.90 -13.83
C PRO A 194 8.05 8.77 -12.81
N ILE A 195 9.24 8.19 -12.70
CA ILE A 195 9.54 7.28 -11.60
C ILE A 195 9.68 8.12 -10.34
N ILE A 196 8.90 7.81 -9.31
CA ILE A 196 9.06 8.42 -7.99
C ILE A 196 9.92 7.49 -7.14
N ASN A 197 11.08 7.97 -6.69
CA ASN A 197 11.92 7.27 -5.74
C ASN A 197 11.62 7.75 -4.32
N TYR A 198 11.35 6.81 -3.42
CA TYR A 198 11.02 7.04 -2.02
C TYR A 198 11.28 5.75 -1.21
N ASP A 199 11.26 5.86 0.12
CA ASP A 199 11.26 4.72 1.02
C ASP A 199 9.82 4.42 1.47
N ASP A 200 9.40 3.15 1.39
CA ASP A 200 8.04 2.73 1.78
C ASP A 200 7.76 2.97 3.28
N ILE A 201 8.81 3.09 4.08
CA ILE A 201 8.76 3.27 5.52
C ILE A 201 9.61 4.46 5.92
N GLN A 202 9.01 5.34 6.71
CA GLN A 202 9.65 6.51 7.27
C GLN A 202 9.59 6.47 8.80
N CYS A 203 10.70 6.73 9.46
CA CYS A 203 10.69 6.92 10.90
C CYS A 203 10.11 8.28 11.24
N ILE A 204 9.23 8.33 12.24
CA ILE A 204 8.74 9.59 12.80
C ILE A 204 9.95 10.40 13.31
N GLU A 205 9.93 11.71 13.05
CA GLU A 205 11.03 12.66 13.29
C GLU A 205 12.22 12.60 12.32
N ASP A 206 12.39 11.54 11.54
CA ASP A 206 13.40 11.49 10.47
C ASP A 206 12.93 12.22 9.21
N GLU A 207 13.89 12.58 8.34
CA GLU A 207 13.63 13.24 7.06
C GLU A 207 13.37 12.20 5.96
N ALA A 208 12.15 12.19 5.41
CA ALA A 208 11.80 11.47 4.19
C ALA A 208 12.38 12.17 2.96
N SER A 209 12.83 11.37 2.00
CA SER A 209 13.33 11.86 0.72
C SER A 209 12.45 11.38 -0.43
N PHE A 210 12.14 12.30 -1.35
CA PHE A 210 11.43 12.02 -2.58
C PHE A 210 12.25 12.56 -3.74
N SER A 211 12.29 11.84 -4.86
CA SER A 211 12.91 12.34 -6.09
C SER A 211 12.24 11.76 -7.33
N LEU A 212 12.41 12.45 -8.46
CA LEU A 212 11.96 11.97 -9.76
C LEU A 212 13.14 11.44 -10.55
N ASP A 213 13.00 10.21 -11.03
CA ASP A 213 13.82 9.69 -12.12
C ASP A 213 13.14 9.96 -13.46
N LEU A 214 13.93 10.46 -14.40
CA LEU A 214 13.49 10.87 -15.74
C LEU A 214 12.33 11.89 -15.75
N PRO A 215 12.38 13.00 -14.97
CA PRO A 215 11.34 14.02 -15.05
C PRO A 215 11.33 14.66 -16.44
N GLU A 216 10.13 14.86 -16.97
CA GLU A 216 9.91 15.43 -18.28
C GLU A 216 10.24 16.93 -18.27
N ALA A 217 10.97 17.36 -19.30
CA ALA A 217 11.34 18.76 -19.43
C ALA A 217 10.08 19.60 -19.74
N GLY A 218 9.90 20.72 -19.04
CA GLY A 218 8.78 21.64 -19.26
C GLY A 218 7.54 21.38 -18.39
N VAL A 219 7.42 20.19 -17.79
CA VAL A 219 6.31 19.83 -16.89
C VAL A 219 6.47 20.45 -15.51
N VAL A 220 5.39 21.03 -14.98
CA VAL A 220 5.32 21.53 -13.60
C VAL A 220 4.82 20.44 -12.66
N TYR A 221 5.76 19.87 -11.90
CA TYR A 221 5.49 18.89 -10.86
C TYR A 221 5.11 19.57 -9.54
N THR A 222 3.89 19.31 -9.05
CA THR A 222 3.38 19.83 -7.79
C THR A 222 3.11 18.70 -6.82
N TRP A 223 3.88 18.65 -5.74
CA TRP A 223 3.79 17.66 -4.68
C TRP A 223 2.85 18.12 -3.57
N ASN A 224 2.11 17.17 -3.02
CA ASN A 224 1.50 17.23 -1.71
C ASN A 224 1.94 15.99 -0.93
N PHE A 225 2.66 16.19 0.17
CA PHE A 225 3.26 15.09 0.93
C PHE A 225 2.31 14.45 1.95
N GLY A 226 1.03 14.81 1.93
CA GLY A 226 0.02 14.23 2.80
C GLY A 226 -0.09 14.91 4.16
N ALA A 227 -0.91 14.32 5.02
CA ALA A 227 -1.22 14.87 6.34
C ALA A 227 0.03 14.95 7.22
N ASP A 228 0.14 16.03 8.00
CA ASP A 228 1.19 16.26 9.00
C ASP A 228 2.62 16.33 8.45
N ALA A 229 2.76 16.49 7.13
CA ALA A 229 4.03 16.71 6.46
C ALA A 229 4.51 18.17 6.58
N SER A 230 5.82 18.35 6.72
CA SER A 230 6.49 19.64 6.68
C SER A 230 7.75 19.56 5.81
N PRO A 231 7.82 20.30 4.67
CA PRO A 231 6.75 21.10 4.11
C PRO A 231 5.56 20.23 3.65
N ALA A 232 4.35 20.79 3.63
CA ALA A 232 3.15 20.06 3.19
C ALA A 232 3.09 19.92 1.66
N THR A 233 3.63 20.89 0.92
CA THR A 233 3.64 20.91 -0.54
C THR A 233 4.96 21.42 -1.10
N PHE A 234 5.24 21.08 -2.36
CA PHE A 234 6.40 21.57 -3.10
C PHE A 234 6.11 21.66 -4.60
N THR A 235 6.76 22.57 -5.31
CA THR A 235 6.68 22.62 -6.79
C THR A 235 8.09 22.55 -7.37
N GLY A 236 8.33 21.56 -8.23
CA GLY A 236 9.60 21.30 -8.89
C GLY A 236 9.96 19.82 -8.93
N THR A 237 11.05 19.50 -9.61
CA THR A 237 11.51 18.12 -9.85
C THR A 237 12.31 17.51 -8.70
N ASN A 238 12.83 18.34 -7.78
CA ASN A 238 13.68 17.89 -6.68
C ASN A 238 13.17 18.46 -5.36
N PRO A 239 12.19 17.81 -4.71
CA PRO A 239 11.63 18.26 -3.45
C PRO A 239 12.67 18.27 -2.32
N PRO A 240 12.50 19.15 -1.32
CA PRO A 240 13.31 19.12 -0.12
C PRO A 240 13.00 17.87 0.73
N ALA A 241 13.84 17.60 1.73
CA ALA A 241 13.51 16.64 2.78
C ALA A 241 12.18 17.01 3.47
N VAL A 242 11.39 15.98 3.80
CA VAL A 242 10.05 16.11 4.39
C VAL A 242 10.01 15.40 5.73
N THR A 243 9.51 16.06 6.77
CA THR A 243 9.30 15.44 8.09
C THR A 243 7.81 15.27 8.36
N TYR A 244 7.43 14.23 9.11
CA TYR A 244 6.04 13.99 9.52
C TYR A 244 5.89 14.10 11.04
N SER A 245 4.87 14.83 11.50
CA SER A 245 4.60 15.01 12.94
C SER A 245 3.64 13.99 13.55
N SER A 246 3.14 13.03 12.77
CA SER A 246 2.27 11.97 13.23
C SER A 246 2.58 10.66 12.49
N MET A 247 2.36 9.54 13.18
CA MET A 247 2.50 8.21 12.59
C MET A 247 1.31 7.84 11.69
N GLY A 248 1.38 6.68 11.06
CA GLY A 248 0.37 6.09 10.19
C GLY A 248 0.64 6.31 8.70
N LEU A 249 -0.24 5.76 7.89
CA LEU A 249 -0.14 5.83 6.44
C LEU A 249 -0.28 7.28 5.95
N LYS A 250 0.64 7.69 5.09
CA LYS A 250 0.64 9.01 4.43
C LYS A 250 0.44 8.81 2.95
N THR A 251 -0.53 9.52 2.38
CA THR A 251 -0.75 9.58 0.94
C THR A 251 -0.05 10.79 0.37
N ILE A 252 0.91 10.56 -0.53
CA ILE A 252 1.62 11.61 -1.26
C ILE A 252 1.01 11.68 -2.65
N THR A 253 0.69 12.89 -3.10
CA THR A 253 0.24 13.12 -4.46
C THR A 253 1.23 13.98 -5.24
N LEU A 254 1.46 13.60 -6.49
CA LEU A 254 2.25 14.34 -7.46
C LEU A 254 1.33 14.73 -8.61
N ASP A 255 1.14 16.02 -8.79
CA ASP A 255 0.36 16.59 -9.88
C ASP A 255 1.29 17.10 -10.99
N GLN A 256 1.03 16.71 -12.23
CA GLN A 256 1.67 17.21 -13.43
C GLN A 256 0.76 18.23 -14.13
N ASP A 257 1.21 19.49 -14.15
CA ASP A 257 0.56 20.61 -14.86
C ASP A 257 -0.93 20.86 -14.50
N GLY A 258 -1.38 20.41 -13.33
CA GLY A 258 -2.78 20.52 -12.87
C GLY A 258 -3.71 19.49 -13.51
N THR A 259 -3.15 18.47 -14.17
CA THR A 259 -3.91 17.58 -15.07
C THR A 259 -3.77 16.10 -14.74
N CYS A 260 -2.59 15.68 -14.25
CA CYS A 260 -2.30 14.27 -14.02
C CYS A 260 -1.86 14.08 -12.58
N GLN A 261 -2.67 13.40 -11.78
CA GLN A 261 -2.36 13.13 -10.38
C GLN A 261 -1.89 11.69 -10.23
N ILE A 262 -0.68 11.54 -9.70
CA ILE A 262 -0.12 10.26 -9.25
C ILE A 262 -0.23 10.24 -7.74
N SER A 263 -0.60 9.10 -7.16
CA SER A 263 -0.69 8.90 -5.71
C SER A 263 0.20 7.74 -5.30
N ILE A 264 1.04 7.95 -4.29
CA ILE A 264 1.80 6.90 -3.60
C ILE A 264 1.51 6.94 -2.11
N THR A 265 1.85 5.88 -1.40
CA THR A 265 1.73 5.82 0.05
C THR A 265 3.04 5.42 0.71
N ILE A 266 3.31 6.01 1.87
CA ILE A 266 4.38 5.58 2.78
C ILE A 266 3.81 5.38 4.18
N ASN A 267 4.44 4.52 4.97
CA ASN A 267 4.07 4.34 6.37
C ASN A 267 5.03 5.11 7.27
N VAL A 268 4.52 6.07 8.05
CA VAL A 268 5.33 6.77 9.06
C VAL A 268 5.16 6.06 10.40
N GLY A 269 6.24 5.53 10.96
CA GLY A 269 6.18 4.75 12.20
C GLY A 269 7.29 5.12 13.18
N GLN A 270 7.18 4.63 14.41
CA GLN A 270 8.24 4.78 15.39
C GLN A 270 9.27 3.67 15.19
N CYS A 271 10.48 4.01 14.75
CA CYS A 271 11.52 3.02 14.46
C CYS A 271 12.38 2.62 15.66
N GLU A 272 12.40 3.45 16.70
CA GLU A 272 13.14 3.17 17.94
C GLU A 272 12.22 3.23 19.16
N CYS A 273 12.29 2.21 20.01
CA CYS A 273 11.68 2.23 21.33
C CYS A 273 12.44 3.23 22.21
N PRO A 274 11.76 4.08 23.00
CA PRO A 274 12.45 4.87 24.00
C PRO A 274 13.11 3.94 25.04
N GLU A 275 14.35 4.24 25.43
CA GLU A 275 15.03 3.46 26.47
C GLU A 275 14.30 3.60 27.82
N PRO A 276 13.98 2.48 28.51
CA PRO A 276 13.33 2.54 29.81
C PRO A 276 14.28 3.09 30.89
N VAL A 277 13.79 4.02 31.71
CA VAL A 277 14.54 4.60 32.84
C VAL A 277 13.85 4.27 34.16
N ILE A 278 14.57 3.65 35.10
CA ILE A 278 14.09 3.41 36.46
C ILE A 278 14.57 4.53 37.39
N GLU A 279 13.64 5.24 37.99
CA GLU A 279 13.87 6.23 39.05
C GLU A 279 13.57 5.60 40.42
N TYR A 280 14.43 5.85 41.41
CA TYR A 280 14.20 5.36 42.77
C TYR A 280 14.83 6.26 43.85
N ASP A 281 14.17 6.29 45.02
CA ASP A 281 14.67 6.96 46.22
C ASP A 281 15.71 6.10 46.97
N PRO A 282 16.57 6.70 47.83
CA PRO A 282 17.54 5.96 48.64
C PRO A 282 16.89 4.87 49.49
N LEU A 283 17.30 3.62 49.27
CA LEU A 283 16.77 2.46 49.99
C LEU A 283 17.43 2.35 51.38
N CYS A 284 16.61 2.33 52.43
CA CYS A 284 17.05 2.08 53.81
C CYS A 284 16.46 0.76 54.31
N THR A 285 17.23 0.00 55.09
CA THR A 285 16.76 -1.27 55.69
C THR A 285 15.48 -1.02 56.50
N GLU A 286 14.48 -1.89 56.34
CA GLU A 286 13.16 -1.80 56.98
C GLU A 286 12.30 -0.55 56.64
N LEU A 287 12.73 0.31 55.73
CA LEU A 287 11.91 1.43 55.22
C LEU A 287 11.53 1.18 53.75
N PRO A 288 10.32 1.57 53.34
CA PRO A 288 9.95 1.50 51.93
C PRO A 288 10.72 2.53 51.11
N GLY A 289 11.23 2.10 49.95
CA GLY A 289 11.70 2.97 48.88
C GLY A 289 10.61 3.24 47.85
N VAL A 290 10.75 4.31 47.07
CA VAL A 290 9.82 4.66 46.01
C VAL A 290 10.46 4.39 44.65
N PHE A 291 9.73 3.76 43.73
CA PHE A 291 10.15 3.49 42.35
C PHE A 291 9.19 4.14 41.36
N SER A 292 9.71 4.75 40.30
CA SER A 292 8.94 5.33 39.19
C SER A 292 9.69 5.23 37.87
N THR A 293 8.99 5.52 36.77
CA THR A 293 9.57 5.72 35.44
C THR A 293 8.97 7.00 34.84
N PRO A 294 9.72 7.74 33.98
CA PRO A 294 9.15 8.80 33.18
C PRO A 294 7.96 8.31 32.36
N ASP A 295 7.05 9.23 32.06
CA ASP A 295 5.90 8.96 31.19
C ASP A 295 6.37 8.90 29.74
N LEU A 296 6.29 7.72 29.13
CA LEU A 296 6.68 7.50 27.73
C LEU A 296 5.52 7.77 26.74
N GLY A 297 4.36 8.20 27.24
CA GLY A 297 3.17 8.48 26.43
C GLY A 297 2.16 7.33 26.40
N ASP A 298 1.08 7.54 25.64
CA ASP A 298 -0.03 6.61 25.56
C ASP A 298 0.36 5.30 24.83
N GLY A 299 -0.24 4.18 25.24
CA GLY A 299 -0.03 2.86 24.64
C GLY A 299 1.16 2.05 25.19
N PHE A 300 1.96 2.60 26.10
CA PHE A 300 2.99 1.83 26.82
C PHE A 300 2.39 1.14 28.05
N SER A 301 2.65 -0.16 28.20
CA SER A 301 2.35 -0.89 29.43
C SER A 301 3.63 -1.04 30.26
N TYR A 302 3.49 -0.93 31.59
CA TYR A 302 4.63 -0.91 32.52
C TYR A 302 4.43 -2.00 33.58
N VAL A 303 5.36 -2.94 33.64
CA VAL A 303 5.34 -4.05 34.60
C VAL A 303 6.62 -4.03 35.42
N TRP A 304 6.46 -3.91 36.73
CA TRP A 304 7.55 -3.93 37.69
C TRP A 304 7.65 -5.29 38.35
N ASP A 305 8.85 -5.84 38.41
CA ASP A 305 9.23 -6.96 39.27
C ASP A 305 10.32 -6.47 40.24
N PHE A 306 9.97 -6.38 41.51
CA PHE A 306 10.89 -5.95 42.57
C PHE A 306 11.62 -7.15 43.21
N GLY A 307 11.34 -8.37 42.75
CA GLY A 307 11.93 -9.61 43.26
C GLY A 307 11.17 -10.24 44.43
N PRO A 308 11.53 -11.49 44.81
CA PRO A 308 10.75 -12.33 45.72
C PRO A 308 10.72 -11.82 47.18
N ASP A 309 11.70 -11.01 47.56
CA ASP A 309 11.84 -10.48 48.93
C ASP A 309 11.30 -9.06 49.08
N ALA A 310 10.70 -8.52 48.02
CA ALA A 310 10.08 -7.21 48.03
C ALA A 310 8.61 -7.31 48.48
N THR A 311 8.12 -6.26 49.14
CA THR A 311 6.69 -6.08 49.42
C THR A 311 6.25 -4.70 48.93
N PRO A 312 5.41 -4.61 47.88
CA PRO A 312 4.93 -5.72 47.03
C PRO A 312 6.04 -6.32 46.15
N THR A 313 5.85 -7.56 45.68
CA THR A 313 6.82 -8.23 44.77
C THR A 313 6.75 -7.71 43.35
N THR A 314 5.58 -7.24 42.91
CA THR A 314 5.34 -6.70 41.56
C THR A 314 4.41 -5.49 41.63
N ALA A 315 4.45 -4.63 40.61
CA ALA A 315 3.47 -3.55 40.42
C ALA A 315 3.23 -3.27 38.93
N THR A 316 2.15 -2.56 38.62
CA THR A 316 1.84 -2.12 37.24
C THR A 316 1.69 -0.61 37.17
N GLY A 317 1.94 -0.04 35.99
CA GLY A 317 1.87 1.39 35.75
C GLY A 317 3.16 2.14 36.12
N LYS A 318 3.22 3.43 35.79
CA LYS A 318 4.43 4.27 35.87
C LYS A 318 4.99 4.54 37.28
N GLY A 319 4.26 4.14 38.32
CA GLY A 319 4.54 4.53 39.70
C GLY A 319 3.92 5.90 40.05
N PRO A 320 4.23 6.45 41.23
CA PRO A 320 5.20 5.94 42.21
C PRO A 320 4.73 4.66 42.92
N HIS A 321 5.64 3.70 43.06
CA HIS A 321 5.43 2.44 43.78
C HIS A 321 6.24 2.41 45.06
N SER A 322 5.60 2.16 46.20
CA SER A 322 6.26 2.06 47.51
C SER A 322 6.60 0.61 47.84
N VAL A 323 7.89 0.29 47.97
CA VAL A 323 8.40 -1.09 48.03
C VAL A 323 9.42 -1.25 49.17
N SER A 324 9.26 -2.29 49.98
CA SER A 324 10.18 -2.63 51.09
C SER A 324 10.89 -3.95 50.87
N PHE A 325 12.17 -4.06 51.27
CA PHE A 325 13.05 -5.23 51.00
C PHE A 325 13.50 -5.99 52.25
N GLY A 326 12.77 -5.86 53.36
CA GLY A 326 13.10 -6.54 54.62
C GLY A 326 14.53 -6.26 55.11
N GLN A 327 15.28 -7.33 55.39
CA GLN A 327 16.66 -7.30 55.91
C GLN A 327 17.73 -7.55 54.83
N ASN A 328 17.36 -7.52 53.55
CA ASN A 328 18.29 -7.81 52.47
C ASN A 328 19.27 -6.65 52.24
N THR A 329 20.51 -6.99 51.92
CA THR A 329 21.57 -6.03 51.56
C THR A 329 21.65 -5.77 50.05
N SER A 330 20.87 -6.49 49.25
CA SER A 330 20.80 -6.37 47.79
C SER A 330 19.46 -6.89 47.26
N ALA A 331 18.91 -6.23 46.24
CA ALA A 331 17.74 -6.68 45.49
C ALA A 331 17.94 -6.36 43.99
N THR A 332 17.26 -7.10 43.11
CA THR A 332 17.22 -6.82 41.67
C THR A 332 15.81 -6.36 41.32
N VAL A 333 15.71 -5.21 40.66
CA VAL A 333 14.44 -4.66 40.18
C VAL A 333 14.46 -4.68 38.66
N LYS A 334 13.38 -5.18 38.06
CA LYS A 334 13.16 -5.23 36.62
C LYS A 334 11.93 -4.38 36.30
N LEU A 335 12.06 -3.56 35.26
CA LEU A 335 10.95 -2.87 34.61
C LEU A 335 10.87 -3.42 33.19
N ASP A 336 9.78 -4.12 32.90
CA ASP A 336 9.40 -4.48 31.54
C ASP A 336 8.43 -3.42 31.02
N ILE A 337 8.78 -2.79 29.91
CA ILE A 337 7.90 -1.86 29.20
C ILE A 337 7.56 -2.52 27.86
N GLU A 338 6.27 -2.67 27.58
CA GLU A 338 5.78 -3.29 26.36
C GLU A 338 4.92 -2.28 25.60
N LYS A 339 5.33 -2.02 24.35
CA LYS A 339 4.61 -1.31 23.30
C LYS A 339 5.20 -1.75 21.97
N ASP A 340 4.35 -1.93 20.96
CA ASP A 340 4.78 -2.10 19.58
C ASP A 340 5.44 -0.80 19.10
N CYS A 341 6.76 -0.77 19.20
CA CYS A 341 7.61 0.32 18.76
C CYS A 341 8.41 -0.23 17.59
N GLY A 342 7.83 -0.07 16.41
CA GLY A 342 8.36 -0.38 15.10
C GLY A 342 7.31 0.09 14.09
N PRO A 343 7.66 0.56 12.89
CA PRO A 343 6.75 0.36 11.76
C PRO A 343 6.55 -1.16 11.69
N ASP A 344 5.38 -1.62 12.07
CA ASP A 344 5.01 -3.03 11.94
C ASP A 344 4.89 -3.32 10.44
N ILE A 345 6.03 -3.57 9.81
CA ILE A 345 6.07 -4.40 8.63
C ILE A 345 5.85 -5.79 9.19
N VAL A 346 4.59 -6.22 9.20
CA VAL A 346 4.29 -7.63 9.04
C VAL A 346 4.96 -7.99 7.71
N PRO A 347 6.09 -8.73 7.71
CA PRO A 347 6.64 -9.21 6.46
C PRO A 347 5.54 -10.06 5.83
N SER A 348 5.30 -9.85 4.54
CA SER A 348 4.34 -10.57 3.70
C SER A 348 4.43 -12.09 3.87
N GLY A 349 3.80 -12.61 4.92
CA GLY A 349 3.48 -14.02 5.08
C GLY A 349 2.24 -14.32 4.23
N ASP A 350 2.15 -15.55 3.73
CA ASP A 350 0.94 -16.01 3.08
C ASP A 350 -0.17 -16.11 4.14
N CYS A 351 -1.16 -15.23 4.08
CA CYS A 351 -2.33 -15.25 4.96
C CYS A 351 -3.13 -16.54 4.81
N CYS A 352 -2.96 -17.28 3.72
CA CYS A 352 -3.55 -18.61 3.59
C CYS A 352 -2.91 -19.66 4.52
N ASP A 353 -1.73 -19.41 5.09
CA ASP A 353 -1.15 -20.30 6.11
C ASP A 353 -1.99 -20.34 7.39
N VAL A 354 -2.80 -19.31 7.64
CA VAL A 354 -3.66 -19.21 8.83
C VAL A 354 -5.07 -19.76 8.60
N GLY A 355 -5.43 -20.09 7.35
CA GLY A 355 -6.69 -20.74 6.96
C GLY A 355 -7.50 -20.00 5.88
N ASP A 356 -8.64 -20.57 5.46
CA ASP A 356 -9.57 -19.97 4.48
C ASP A 356 -10.11 -18.61 4.98
N PRO A 357 -10.34 -17.59 4.13
CA PRO A 357 -10.84 -16.29 4.55
C PRO A 357 -12.28 -16.34 5.08
N ALA A 358 -12.51 -15.79 6.27
CA ALA A 358 -13.84 -15.45 6.81
C ALA A 358 -14.10 -13.93 6.80
N GLU A 359 -13.05 -13.13 6.96
CA GLU A 359 -13.05 -11.67 6.93
C GLU A 359 -11.82 -11.17 6.17
N MET A 360 -12.01 -10.13 5.35
CA MET A 360 -10.92 -9.40 4.71
C MET A 360 -11.19 -7.91 4.82
N THR A 361 -10.25 -7.15 5.38
CA THR A 361 -10.32 -5.70 5.53
C THR A 361 -9.36 -5.05 4.56
N PHE A 362 -9.88 -4.07 3.83
CA PHE A 362 -9.13 -3.34 2.83
C PHE A 362 -9.14 -1.85 3.15
N LEU A 363 -8.01 -1.19 2.96
CA LEU A 363 -7.93 0.26 2.88
C LEU A 363 -8.25 0.71 1.45
N TYR A 364 -9.24 1.58 1.28
CA TYR A 364 -9.50 2.20 -0.01
C TYR A 364 -8.56 3.38 -0.24
N THR A 365 -7.66 3.28 -1.21
CA THR A 365 -6.64 4.31 -1.51
C THR A 365 -7.20 5.43 -2.38
N GLY A 366 -8.26 5.16 -3.14
CA GLY A 366 -8.85 6.08 -4.10
C GLY A 366 -8.09 6.23 -5.42
N SER A 367 -7.02 5.47 -5.63
CA SER A 367 -6.27 5.49 -6.90
C SER A 367 -5.69 4.12 -7.21
N ASN A 368 -5.56 3.78 -8.48
CA ASN A 368 -4.86 2.58 -8.91
C ASN A 368 -3.34 2.80 -8.82
N ILE A 369 -2.55 1.73 -8.78
CA ILE A 369 -1.11 1.84 -9.05
C ILE A 369 -0.92 2.18 -10.53
N SER A 370 -0.13 3.21 -10.82
CA SER A 370 0.21 3.59 -12.18
C SER A 370 1.09 2.53 -12.86
N TYR A 371 0.77 2.23 -14.11
CA TYR A 371 1.47 1.25 -14.92
C TYR A 371 2.80 1.84 -15.41
N PHE A 372 3.91 1.44 -14.80
CA PHE A 372 5.25 1.83 -15.22
C PHE A 372 5.72 0.98 -16.42
N ASP A 373 6.13 1.62 -17.52
CA ASP A 373 7.03 1.12 -18.60
C ASP A 373 7.10 -0.42 -18.82
N GLY A 374 5.97 -1.11 -18.94
CA GLY A 374 5.94 -2.57 -19.08
C GLY A 374 6.60 -3.37 -17.93
N VAL A 375 6.91 -2.73 -16.80
CA VAL A 375 7.38 -3.36 -15.56
C VAL A 375 6.59 -2.78 -14.39
N ALA A 376 5.29 -3.08 -14.35
CA ALA A 376 4.68 -3.38 -13.06
C ALA A 376 5.26 -4.73 -12.63
N ASN A 377 5.77 -4.85 -11.41
CA ASN A 377 6.12 -6.17 -10.85
C ASN A 377 4.84 -6.98 -10.48
N CYS A 378 3.75 -6.71 -11.20
CA CYS A 378 2.38 -6.93 -10.83
C CYS A 378 1.62 -7.44 -12.06
N GLY A 379 0.96 -8.60 -11.94
CA GLY A 379 0.44 -9.36 -13.07
C GLY A 379 -0.76 -8.77 -13.82
N VAL A 380 -1.30 -7.61 -13.38
CA VAL A 380 -2.56 -7.02 -13.88
C VAL A 380 -2.51 -5.47 -13.78
N PRO A 381 -3.03 -4.70 -14.76
CA PRO A 381 -3.12 -3.25 -14.65
C PRO A 381 -3.90 -2.79 -13.40
N GLY A 382 -3.28 -1.96 -12.57
CA GLY A 382 -3.88 -1.36 -11.37
C GLY A 382 -3.83 -2.22 -10.11
N THR A 383 -3.24 -3.41 -10.12
CA THR A 383 -3.01 -4.25 -8.93
C THR A 383 -1.50 -4.45 -8.73
N CYS A 384 -1.06 -4.71 -7.50
CA CYS A 384 0.27 -5.17 -7.11
C CYS A 384 0.14 -6.12 -5.94
N ASP A 385 0.13 -7.40 -6.26
CA ASP A 385 -0.25 -8.48 -5.35
C ASP A 385 0.68 -9.68 -5.53
N SER A 386 0.74 -10.55 -4.52
CA SER A 386 1.58 -11.74 -4.52
C SER A 386 1.02 -12.92 -5.33
N GLN A 387 -0.03 -12.74 -6.14
CA GLN A 387 -0.63 -13.81 -6.94
C GLN A 387 0.05 -13.98 -8.30
N ASP A 388 -0.04 -15.19 -8.87
CA ASP A 388 0.40 -15.45 -10.24
C ASP A 388 -0.41 -14.63 -11.26
N ALA A 389 0.21 -14.30 -12.39
CA ALA A 389 -0.46 -13.64 -13.51
C ALA A 389 -1.76 -14.36 -13.93
N GLY A 390 -2.87 -13.64 -13.95
CA GLY A 390 -4.20 -14.14 -14.29
C GLY A 390 -5.01 -14.75 -13.13
N LYS A 391 -4.48 -14.74 -11.91
CA LYS A 391 -5.23 -15.06 -10.67
C LYS A 391 -5.97 -13.87 -10.09
N VAL A 392 -5.49 -12.69 -10.40
CA VAL A 392 -6.22 -11.44 -10.23
C VAL A 392 -6.66 -11.00 -11.62
N ILE A 393 -7.90 -10.52 -11.73
CA ILE A 393 -8.43 -9.96 -12.97
C ILE A 393 -9.14 -8.67 -12.62
N CYS A 394 -8.73 -7.57 -13.23
CA CYS A 394 -9.43 -6.31 -13.13
C CYS A 394 -10.12 -6.01 -14.47
N SER A 395 -11.43 -5.73 -14.46
CA SER A 395 -12.21 -5.37 -15.66
C SER A 395 -13.63 -4.87 -15.32
N PRO A 396 -14.02 -3.62 -15.67
CA PRO A 396 -13.15 -2.56 -16.16
C PRO A 396 -12.10 -2.16 -15.10
N CYS A 397 -11.02 -1.51 -15.53
CA CYS A 397 -9.97 -1.00 -14.64
C CYS A 397 -9.94 0.53 -14.58
N GLY A 398 -11.10 1.16 -14.40
CA GLY A 398 -11.17 2.60 -14.23
C GLY A 398 -10.50 3.06 -12.94
N ASP A 399 -9.85 4.24 -12.97
CA ASP A 399 -9.32 4.88 -11.76
C ASP A 399 -10.40 5.72 -11.07
N PRO A 400 -10.69 5.50 -9.77
CA PRO A 400 -11.64 6.31 -9.01
C PRO A 400 -11.25 7.80 -8.81
N SER A 401 -9.99 8.17 -9.09
CA SER A 401 -9.47 9.55 -9.07
C SER A 401 -9.66 10.28 -7.72
N GLY A 402 -9.41 9.57 -6.61
CA GLY A 402 -9.46 10.11 -5.26
C GLY A 402 -10.86 10.48 -4.76
N GLN A 403 -11.92 9.94 -5.38
CA GLN A 403 -13.30 10.22 -5.00
C GLN A 403 -13.84 9.21 -4.00
N SER A 404 -14.80 9.62 -3.17
CA SER A 404 -15.64 8.68 -2.42
C SER A 404 -16.51 7.87 -3.38
N VAL A 405 -16.56 6.57 -3.16
CA VAL A 405 -17.20 5.59 -4.05
C VAL A 405 -18.13 4.69 -3.27
N ARG A 406 -19.03 3.98 -3.97
CA ARG A 406 -19.73 2.84 -3.41
C ARG A 406 -18.91 1.59 -3.67
N ILE A 407 -18.44 0.93 -2.62
CA ILE A 407 -17.74 -0.35 -2.72
C ILE A 407 -18.73 -1.46 -2.41
N GLN A 408 -18.79 -2.45 -3.30
CA GLN A 408 -19.54 -3.67 -3.08
C GLN A 408 -18.64 -4.88 -3.30
N VAL A 409 -18.57 -5.76 -2.30
CA VAL A 409 -17.77 -6.98 -2.36
C VAL A 409 -18.72 -8.18 -2.48
N SER A 410 -18.52 -9.03 -3.49
CA SER A 410 -19.39 -10.18 -3.76
C SER A 410 -18.65 -11.42 -4.28
N ASP A 411 -19.36 -12.54 -4.45
CA ASP A 411 -18.86 -13.77 -5.08
C ASP A 411 -19.18 -13.89 -6.58
N LYS A 412 -19.55 -12.77 -7.21
CA LYS A 412 -19.90 -12.68 -8.63
C LYS A 412 -19.25 -11.49 -9.32
N ASP A 413 -18.94 -11.69 -10.59
CA ASP A 413 -18.41 -10.71 -11.53
C ASP A 413 -19.40 -9.57 -11.86
N VAL A 414 -20.68 -9.75 -11.53
CA VAL A 414 -21.72 -8.73 -11.75
C VAL A 414 -22.11 -8.07 -10.41
N PRO A 415 -22.07 -6.73 -10.31
CA PRO A 415 -22.56 -6.03 -9.13
C PRO A 415 -24.03 -6.36 -8.83
N ASN A 416 -24.32 -6.55 -7.55
CA ASN A 416 -25.62 -6.94 -6.99
C ASN A 416 -26.10 -8.34 -7.36
N ASP A 417 -25.22 -9.17 -7.94
CA ASP A 417 -25.45 -10.60 -8.09
C ASP A 417 -24.69 -11.40 -7.02
N GLY A 418 -25.22 -12.57 -6.69
CA GLY A 418 -24.61 -13.47 -5.72
C GLY A 418 -24.69 -13.03 -4.26
N ASN A 419 -23.73 -13.52 -3.49
CA ASN A 419 -23.56 -13.25 -2.07
C ASN A 419 -22.81 -11.93 -1.89
N ILE A 420 -23.36 -11.02 -1.08
CA ILE A 420 -22.74 -9.72 -0.80
C ILE A 420 -22.05 -9.76 0.57
N PHE A 421 -20.74 -9.56 0.57
CA PHE A 421 -19.89 -9.56 1.76
C PHE A 421 -19.70 -8.16 2.34
N PHE A 422 -19.81 -7.12 1.50
CA PHE A 422 -19.80 -5.71 1.90
C PHE A 422 -20.56 -4.85 0.87
N ASP A 423 -21.21 -3.78 1.33
CA ASP A 423 -21.87 -2.78 0.48
C ASP A 423 -21.98 -1.44 1.22
N GLY A 424 -21.21 -0.44 0.80
CA GLY A 424 -21.14 0.84 1.51
C GLY A 424 -20.48 1.96 0.72
N ILE A 425 -20.67 3.19 1.17
CA ILE A 425 -19.92 4.36 0.67
C ILE A 425 -18.62 4.45 1.46
N VAL A 426 -17.49 4.54 0.77
CA VAL A 426 -16.15 4.56 1.35
C VAL A 426 -15.38 5.75 0.76
N ALA A 427 -14.77 6.56 1.61
CA ALA A 427 -13.89 7.66 1.20
C ALA A 427 -12.42 7.23 1.15
N PRO A 428 -11.57 7.87 0.33
CA PRO A 428 -10.14 7.56 0.31
C PRO A 428 -9.51 7.67 1.71
N GLY A 429 -8.70 6.68 2.07
CA GLY A 429 -8.11 6.54 3.40
C GLY A 429 -9.01 5.83 4.43
N GLU A 430 -10.24 5.45 4.08
CA GLU A 430 -11.11 4.64 4.94
C GLU A 430 -10.96 3.14 4.66
N GLU A 431 -11.09 2.34 5.72
CA GLU A 431 -11.14 0.89 5.61
C GLU A 431 -12.58 0.40 5.39
N TYR A 432 -12.70 -0.72 4.67
CA TYR A 432 -13.93 -1.48 4.54
C TYR A 432 -13.66 -2.97 4.71
N THR A 433 -14.61 -3.66 5.33
CA THR A 433 -14.46 -5.07 5.71
C THR A 433 -15.47 -5.94 4.99
N ALA A 434 -14.98 -6.86 4.17
CA ALA A 434 -15.75 -7.94 3.58
C ALA A 434 -15.92 -9.07 4.61
N LEU A 435 -17.17 -9.41 4.95
CA LEU A 435 -17.50 -10.43 5.94
C LEU A 435 -18.32 -11.56 5.29
N ALA A 436 -17.86 -12.81 5.43
CA ALA A 436 -18.62 -13.97 4.97
C ALA A 436 -20.02 -14.04 5.63
N SER A 437 -20.11 -13.63 6.90
CA SER A 437 -21.35 -13.64 7.69
C SER A 437 -22.42 -12.70 7.16
N ASN A 438 -22.06 -11.61 6.47
CA ASN A 438 -23.02 -10.71 5.80
C ASN A 438 -23.82 -11.45 4.71
N ALA A 439 -23.20 -12.46 4.09
CA ALA A 439 -23.84 -13.35 3.13
C ALA A 439 -24.41 -14.64 3.76
N GLY A 440 -24.39 -14.76 5.09
CA GLY A 440 -24.76 -15.99 5.80
C GLY A 440 -23.82 -17.17 5.53
N GLN A 441 -22.59 -16.89 5.09
CA GLN A 441 -21.53 -17.88 4.86
C GLN A 441 -20.54 -17.90 6.03
N SER A 442 -19.84 -19.01 6.21
CA SER A 442 -18.73 -19.11 7.16
C SER A 442 -17.38 -18.78 6.54
N LYS A 443 -17.30 -18.67 5.20
CA LYS A 443 -16.10 -18.35 4.45
C LYS A 443 -16.41 -17.53 3.20
N ILE A 444 -15.44 -16.76 2.75
CA ILE A 444 -15.45 -16.07 1.45
C ILE A 444 -14.95 -17.08 0.40
N SER A 445 -15.59 -17.10 -0.78
CA SER A 445 -15.23 -18.01 -1.89
C SER A 445 -15.55 -17.37 -3.22
N GLY A 446 -14.52 -17.02 -3.97
CA GLY A 446 -14.57 -16.03 -5.03
C GLY A 446 -14.82 -14.66 -4.41
N ILE A 447 -13.88 -13.73 -4.56
CA ILE A 447 -14.06 -12.35 -4.13
C ILE A 447 -13.95 -11.43 -5.34
N TYR A 448 -15.00 -10.66 -5.55
CA TYR A 448 -15.07 -9.57 -6.51
C TYR A 448 -15.25 -8.27 -5.75
N ILE A 449 -14.29 -7.36 -5.88
CA ILE A 449 -14.37 -6.00 -5.35
C ILE A 449 -14.88 -5.11 -6.47
N HIS A 450 -16.13 -4.67 -6.37
CA HIS A 450 -16.74 -3.72 -7.29
C HIS A 450 -16.65 -2.31 -6.73
N ILE A 451 -15.95 -1.44 -7.44
CA ILE A 451 -15.90 -0.01 -7.14
C ILE A 451 -16.85 0.69 -8.11
N LEU A 452 -17.87 1.34 -7.55
CA LEU A 452 -18.88 2.05 -8.30
C LEU A 452 -18.89 3.53 -7.91
N THR A 453 -19.35 4.39 -8.81
CA THR A 453 -19.74 5.74 -8.42
C THR A 453 -20.79 5.67 -7.30
N THR A 454 -20.94 6.75 -6.54
CA THR A 454 -22.00 6.84 -5.52
C THR A 454 -23.42 6.69 -6.10
N SER A 455 -23.58 6.88 -7.41
CA SER A 455 -24.83 6.63 -8.15
C SER A 455 -25.00 5.18 -8.65
N GLY A 456 -24.01 4.30 -8.43
CA GLY A 456 -24.06 2.89 -8.79
C GLY A 456 -23.52 2.54 -10.19
N THR A 457 -22.79 3.44 -10.84
CA THR A 457 -22.12 3.14 -12.13
C THR A 457 -20.80 2.43 -11.86
N LEU A 458 -20.56 1.27 -12.48
CA LEU A 458 -19.32 0.51 -12.30
C LEU A 458 -18.10 1.30 -12.83
N ILE A 459 -17.08 1.47 -11.99
CA ILE A 459 -15.79 2.10 -12.32
C ILE A 459 -14.73 1.01 -12.48
N GLN A 460 -14.67 0.11 -11.49
CA GLN A 460 -13.69 -0.96 -11.43
C GLN A 460 -14.33 -2.24 -10.90
N SER A 461 -13.89 -3.40 -11.39
CA SER A 461 -14.19 -4.68 -10.76
C SER A 461 -12.94 -5.54 -10.70
N ILE A 462 -12.59 -6.04 -9.52
CA ILE A 462 -11.39 -6.84 -9.28
C ILE A 462 -11.80 -8.22 -8.77
N GLU A 463 -11.49 -9.26 -9.54
CA GLU A 463 -11.53 -10.65 -9.12
C GLU A 463 -10.23 -11.01 -8.39
N ILE A 464 -10.33 -11.57 -7.19
CA ILE A 464 -9.22 -12.22 -6.49
C ILE A 464 -9.61 -13.68 -6.31
N HIS A 465 -8.76 -14.58 -6.79
CA HIS A 465 -9.01 -16.01 -6.68
C HIS A 465 -8.61 -16.51 -5.28
N ASP A 466 -9.49 -16.32 -4.29
CA ASP A 466 -9.33 -16.61 -2.86
C ASP A 466 -9.17 -18.09 -2.46
N SER A 467 -8.90 -18.98 -3.41
CA SER A 467 -8.85 -20.43 -3.19
C SER A 467 -7.55 -20.92 -2.51
N CYS A 468 -6.75 -20.01 -1.95
CA CYS A 468 -5.45 -20.29 -1.33
C CYS A 468 -4.53 -21.21 -2.16
N SER A 469 -4.62 -21.08 -3.49
CA SER A 469 -3.75 -21.82 -4.43
C SER A 469 -2.42 -21.10 -4.69
N GLN A 470 -2.31 -19.84 -4.25
CA GLN A 470 -1.15 -18.97 -4.27
C GLN A 470 -1.24 -17.97 -3.09
N PRO A 471 -0.11 -17.36 -2.66
CA PRO A 471 -0.06 -16.54 -1.46
C PRO A 471 -0.92 -15.28 -1.51
N ILE A 472 -1.78 -15.07 -0.51
CA ILE A 472 -2.47 -13.80 -0.28
C ILE A 472 -1.73 -13.08 0.84
N SER A 473 -1.19 -11.89 0.58
CA SER A 473 -0.44 -11.16 1.60
C SER A 473 -1.09 -9.84 1.94
N VAL A 474 -1.01 -9.46 3.22
CA VAL A 474 -1.33 -8.08 3.60
C VAL A 474 -0.33 -7.12 2.96
N ALA A 475 -0.78 -5.90 2.71
CA ALA A 475 -0.19 -4.89 1.83
C ALA A 475 -0.30 -5.17 0.32
N ASP A 476 -0.81 -6.33 -0.12
CA ASP A 476 -1.18 -6.51 -1.52
C ASP A 476 -2.24 -5.47 -1.93
N GLN A 477 -2.01 -4.83 -3.08
CA GLN A 477 -2.95 -3.87 -3.66
C GLN A 477 -3.75 -4.52 -4.79
N TYR A 478 -5.07 -4.48 -4.67
CA TYR A 478 -6.05 -4.98 -5.63
C TYR A 478 -6.89 -3.79 -6.16
N GLY A 479 -6.47 -3.19 -7.28
CA GLY A 479 -7.10 -1.98 -7.80
C GLY A 479 -6.82 -0.78 -6.89
N ALA A 480 -7.87 -0.04 -6.54
CA ALA A 480 -7.79 1.04 -5.55
C ALA A 480 -7.93 0.59 -4.08
N SER A 481 -7.65 -0.68 -3.79
CA SER A 481 -7.84 -1.27 -2.47
C SER A 481 -6.63 -2.07 -2.00
N VAL A 482 -6.10 -1.77 -0.82
CA VAL A 482 -4.95 -2.48 -0.21
C VAL A 482 -5.47 -3.40 0.89
N LEU A 483 -5.11 -4.69 0.87
CA LEU A 483 -5.46 -5.62 1.93
C LEU A 483 -4.68 -5.26 3.21
N THR A 484 -5.38 -4.85 4.27
CA THR A 484 -4.74 -4.47 5.55
C THR A 484 -4.88 -5.54 6.62
N ASN A 485 -5.93 -6.36 6.56
CA ASN A 485 -6.19 -7.41 7.55
C ASN A 485 -6.99 -8.58 6.94
N PHE A 486 -6.73 -9.78 7.40
CA PHE A 486 -7.34 -11.04 6.98
C PHE A 486 -7.68 -11.85 8.24
N VAL A 487 -8.89 -12.38 8.36
CA VAL A 487 -9.25 -13.34 9.41
C VAL A 487 -9.73 -14.62 8.78
N SER A 488 -9.13 -15.73 9.19
CA SER A 488 -9.49 -17.06 8.73
C SER A 488 -10.80 -17.57 9.34
N THR A 489 -11.35 -18.64 8.77
CA THR A 489 -12.49 -19.40 9.32
C THR A 489 -12.24 -19.99 10.71
N SER A 490 -10.97 -20.11 11.14
CA SER A 490 -10.57 -20.51 12.49
C SER A 490 -10.46 -19.33 13.46
N GLY A 491 -10.63 -18.09 13.00
CA GLY A 491 -10.44 -16.87 13.78
C GLY A 491 -8.98 -16.39 13.85
N SER A 492 -8.06 -17.09 13.19
CA SER A 492 -6.66 -16.69 13.07
C SER A 492 -6.55 -15.47 12.16
N VAL A 493 -5.85 -14.44 12.61
CA VAL A 493 -5.67 -13.17 11.88
C VAL A 493 -4.43 -13.23 10.96
N CYS A 494 -4.30 -12.35 9.97
CA CYS A 494 -3.08 -12.11 9.21
C CYS A 494 -3.12 -10.65 8.74
N GLY A 495 -2.19 -9.83 9.22
CA GLY A 495 -2.23 -8.37 9.08
C GLY A 495 -3.27 -7.68 9.97
N GLY A 496 -3.09 -6.39 10.20
CA GLY A 496 -3.69 -5.65 11.31
C GLY A 496 -2.83 -5.73 12.57
N ASN A 497 -3.07 -4.84 13.53
CA ASN A 497 -2.38 -4.77 14.85
C ASN A 497 -2.66 -6.00 15.77
N GLY A 498 -2.92 -7.17 15.18
CA GLY A 498 -3.21 -8.42 15.85
C GLY A 498 -2.57 -9.55 15.06
N GLU A 499 -1.55 -10.18 15.65
CA GLU A 499 -0.81 -11.29 15.07
C GLU A 499 -1.68 -12.50 14.72
N ALA A 500 -1.15 -13.33 13.81
CA ALA A 500 -1.77 -14.56 13.36
C ALA A 500 -1.95 -15.61 14.45
N GLY A 501 -3.22 -15.94 14.71
CA GLY A 501 -3.63 -16.88 15.75
C GLY A 501 -3.25 -18.33 15.44
N GLY A 502 -2.11 -18.76 15.97
CA GLY A 502 -2.00 -20.14 16.46
C GLY A 502 -2.92 -20.33 17.67
N ASP A 503 -3.03 -21.55 18.21
CA ASP A 503 -3.56 -21.68 19.57
C ASP A 503 -2.68 -20.81 20.48
N CYS A 504 -3.24 -19.76 21.06
CA CYS A 504 -2.50 -18.85 21.93
C CYS A 504 -1.80 -19.66 23.04
N CYS A 505 -2.34 -20.80 23.44
CA CYS A 505 -1.77 -21.74 24.40
C CYS A 505 -0.54 -22.53 23.91
N ASP A 506 -0.35 -22.68 22.59
CA ASP A 506 0.85 -23.28 22.00
C ASP A 506 1.97 -22.24 21.82
N GLN A 507 1.60 -20.97 21.75
CA GLN A 507 2.52 -19.83 21.59
C GLN A 507 2.95 -19.21 22.93
N ILE A 508 2.18 -19.41 24.00
CA ILE A 508 2.50 -18.96 25.35
C ILE A 508 2.76 -20.16 26.28
N ASP A 509 3.87 -20.13 27.02
CA ASP A 509 4.20 -21.16 28.02
C ASP A 509 3.36 -20.94 29.30
N GLY A 510 2.04 -21.18 29.24
CA GLY A 510 1.15 -21.07 30.39
C GLY A 510 -0.28 -20.61 30.10
N LYS A 511 -1.06 -20.31 31.16
CA LYS A 511 -2.43 -19.76 31.01
C LYS A 511 -2.39 -18.27 30.64
N PRO A 512 -3.32 -17.78 29.80
CA PRO A 512 -3.38 -16.38 29.39
C PRO A 512 -3.58 -15.48 30.60
N ARG A 513 -2.90 -14.33 30.58
CA ARG A 513 -3.04 -13.26 31.60
C ARG A 513 -3.90 -12.10 31.11
N THR A 514 -3.93 -11.93 29.79
CA THR A 514 -4.68 -10.91 29.07
C THR A 514 -5.37 -11.58 27.88
N MET A 515 -6.60 -11.17 27.61
CA MET A 515 -7.34 -11.54 26.41
C MET A 515 -8.03 -10.29 25.86
N THR A 516 -7.81 -10.02 24.58
CA THR A 516 -8.43 -8.89 23.87
C THR A 516 -9.59 -9.42 23.05
N PHE A 517 -10.72 -8.72 23.12
CA PHE A 517 -11.97 -9.10 22.47
C PHE A 517 -12.48 -7.94 21.63
N ARG A 518 -13.03 -8.23 20.46
CA ARG A 518 -13.86 -7.30 19.69
C ARG A 518 -15.33 -7.59 19.99
N PHE A 519 -16.14 -6.56 20.18
CA PHE A 519 -17.56 -6.72 20.42
C PHE A 519 -18.37 -6.63 19.12
N ASP A 520 -18.87 -7.76 18.62
CA ASP A 520 -19.55 -7.81 17.31
C ASP A 520 -21.09 -7.66 17.40
N GLY A 521 -21.67 -7.73 18.61
CA GLY A 521 -23.10 -7.52 18.85
C GLY A 521 -24.06 -8.55 18.21
N GLY A 522 -23.55 -9.65 17.66
CA GLY A 522 -24.34 -10.69 16.99
C GLY A 522 -25.07 -11.68 17.92
N GLY A 523 -24.82 -11.60 19.23
CA GLY A 523 -25.35 -12.53 20.22
C GLY A 523 -24.77 -13.95 20.12
N CYS A 524 -25.24 -14.85 20.98
CA CYS A 524 -24.77 -16.25 21.01
C CYS A 524 -25.08 -17.06 19.74
N SER A 525 -25.97 -16.60 18.86
CA SER A 525 -26.18 -17.22 17.55
C SER A 525 -25.04 -16.97 16.57
N ALA A 526 -24.21 -15.95 16.84
CA ALA A 526 -23.02 -15.63 16.07
C ALA A 526 -21.73 -16.14 16.75
N ASP A 527 -21.84 -16.86 17.87
CA ASP A 527 -20.68 -17.42 18.58
C ASP A 527 -19.97 -18.44 17.70
N ALA A 528 -18.73 -18.12 17.33
CA ALA A 528 -17.84 -18.94 16.52
C ALA A 528 -16.47 -18.97 17.20
N ASN A 529 -16.11 -20.11 17.78
CA ASN A 529 -14.82 -20.28 18.45
C ASN A 529 -14.31 -21.74 18.36
N SER A 530 -13.00 -21.90 18.51
CA SER A 530 -12.31 -23.19 18.41
C SER A 530 -12.21 -23.96 19.74
N GLN A 531 -12.76 -23.43 20.85
CA GLN A 531 -12.69 -24.07 22.17
C GLN A 531 -13.64 -25.27 22.34
N GLY A 532 -14.49 -25.53 21.34
CA GLY A 532 -15.40 -26.68 21.33
C GLY A 532 -16.36 -26.65 22.51
N SER A 533 -16.41 -27.72 23.32
CA SER A 533 -17.28 -27.79 24.50
C SER A 533 -16.75 -27.03 25.74
N LYS A 534 -15.64 -26.29 25.59
CA LYS A 534 -15.02 -25.48 26.65
C LYS A 534 -15.37 -24.00 26.55
N SER A 535 -16.29 -23.62 25.68
CA SER A 535 -16.93 -22.31 25.70
C SER A 535 -18.43 -22.51 25.80
N ALA A 536 -19.13 -21.53 26.37
CA ALA A 536 -20.57 -21.52 26.38
C ALA A 536 -21.11 -20.10 26.27
N CYS A 537 -21.99 -19.86 25.32
CA CYS A 537 -22.73 -18.62 25.23
C CYS A 537 -24.22 -18.86 25.51
N THR A 538 -24.82 -18.04 26.38
CA THR A 538 -26.27 -18.04 26.61
C THR A 538 -26.88 -16.64 26.55
N GLY A 539 -28.03 -16.52 25.89
CA GLY A 539 -28.71 -15.24 25.71
C GLY A 539 -28.35 -14.56 24.38
N GLY A 540 -28.35 -13.23 24.38
CA GLY A 540 -28.03 -12.41 23.22
C GLY A 540 -28.55 -10.99 23.36
N VAL A 541 -27.73 -10.01 23.03
CA VAL A 541 -28.16 -8.61 22.95
C VAL A 541 -28.56 -8.25 21.51
N THR A 542 -29.60 -7.43 21.35
CA THR A 542 -30.02 -6.90 20.04
C THR A 542 -30.26 -5.39 20.17
N GLY A 543 -29.79 -4.60 19.20
CA GLY A 543 -29.93 -3.14 19.20
C GLY A 543 -28.68 -2.40 18.72
N SER A 544 -28.72 -1.07 18.71
CA SER A 544 -27.62 -0.20 18.23
C SER A 544 -26.77 0.42 19.36
N GLY A 545 -26.78 -0.18 20.56
CA GLY A 545 -26.02 0.30 21.71
C GLY A 545 -26.58 1.55 22.41
N PRO A 546 -25.86 2.08 23.42
CA PRO A 546 -24.61 1.54 23.97
C PRO A 546 -24.83 0.28 24.82
N PHE A 547 -23.88 -0.64 24.80
CA PHE A 547 -23.87 -1.88 25.57
C PHE A 547 -22.95 -1.76 26.79
N SER A 548 -23.21 -2.51 27.85
CA SER A 548 -22.28 -2.66 28.98
C SER A 548 -21.66 -4.06 28.97
N ILE A 549 -20.35 -4.16 29.18
CA ILE A 549 -19.61 -5.41 29.27
C ILE A 549 -18.92 -5.46 30.64
N SER A 550 -19.26 -6.46 31.45
CA SER A 550 -18.63 -6.65 32.76
C SER A 550 -18.27 -8.12 32.96
N GLU A 551 -17.26 -8.41 33.76
CA GLU A 551 -17.05 -9.77 34.28
C GLU A 551 -18.01 -10.05 35.46
N ASP A 552 -18.33 -11.31 35.75
CA ASP A 552 -19.30 -11.75 36.76
C ASP A 552 -19.10 -11.15 38.17
N ASP A 553 -17.85 -10.88 38.56
CA ASP A 553 -17.49 -10.17 39.80
C ASP A 553 -16.93 -8.75 39.57
N GLY A 554 -16.79 -8.33 38.31
CA GLY A 554 -16.32 -7.00 37.91
C GLY A 554 -14.82 -6.75 38.10
N SER A 555 -14.03 -7.79 38.40
CA SER A 555 -12.61 -7.63 38.76
C SER A 555 -11.67 -7.36 37.59
N PHE A 556 -12.07 -7.70 36.36
CA PHE A 556 -11.18 -7.70 35.19
C PHE A 556 -11.64 -6.78 34.05
N ILE A 557 -12.94 -6.46 34.01
CA ILE A 557 -13.53 -5.50 33.09
C ILE A 557 -14.89 -5.01 33.61
N ASP A 558 -15.15 -3.71 33.48
CA ASP A 558 -16.46 -3.08 33.72
C ASP A 558 -16.61 -1.84 32.80
N GLN A 559 -17.03 -2.08 31.56
CA GLN A 559 -17.29 -1.05 30.57
C GLN A 559 -18.79 -0.79 30.45
N THR A 560 -19.19 0.48 30.46
CA THR A 560 -20.62 0.89 30.49
C THR A 560 -21.12 1.47 29.17
N SER A 561 -20.25 1.62 28.17
CA SER A 561 -20.58 2.21 26.87
C SER A 561 -19.72 1.62 25.75
N VAL A 562 -20.09 0.43 25.29
CA VAL A 562 -19.46 -0.31 24.19
C VAL A 562 -20.38 -0.30 22.98
N SER A 563 -19.82 -0.04 21.81
CA SER A 563 -20.47 -0.07 20.50
C SER A 563 -20.03 -1.32 19.74
N VAL A 564 -20.83 -1.73 18.75
CA VAL A 564 -20.41 -2.81 17.83
C VAL A 564 -19.15 -2.37 17.10
N GLY A 565 -18.14 -3.23 17.08
CA GLY A 565 -16.81 -2.97 16.52
C GLY A 565 -15.76 -2.51 17.54
N ASP A 566 -16.18 -2.08 18.74
CA ASP A 566 -15.25 -1.67 19.79
C ASP A 566 -14.43 -2.86 20.31
N VAL A 567 -13.17 -2.60 20.63
CA VAL A 567 -12.24 -3.56 21.23
C VAL A 567 -12.13 -3.33 22.72
N PHE A 568 -12.16 -4.40 23.51
CA PHE A 568 -11.98 -4.36 24.96
C PHE A 568 -11.01 -5.44 25.44
N VAL A 569 -10.37 -5.18 26.55
CA VAL A 569 -9.31 -6.04 27.11
C VAL A 569 -9.73 -6.56 28.47
N VAL A 570 -9.63 -7.87 28.67
CA VAL A 570 -9.75 -8.54 29.96
C VAL A 570 -8.35 -8.90 30.43
N SER A 571 -7.93 -8.38 31.57
CA SER A 571 -6.56 -8.57 32.07
C SER A 571 -6.54 -8.89 33.57
N SER A 572 -5.56 -9.69 34.00
CA SER A 572 -5.32 -9.99 35.42
C SER A 572 -3.83 -9.93 35.76
N SER A 573 -3.50 -9.71 37.04
CA SER A 573 -2.11 -9.67 37.54
C SER A 573 -1.42 -11.04 37.58
N GLY A 574 -2.18 -12.12 37.40
CA GLY A 574 -1.71 -13.50 37.32
C GLY A 574 -2.28 -14.18 36.07
N SER A 575 -2.53 -15.49 36.14
CA SER A 575 -3.33 -16.16 35.10
C SER A 575 -4.80 -15.77 35.26
N LEU A 576 -5.48 -15.54 34.13
CA LEU A 576 -6.92 -15.34 34.12
C LEU A 576 -7.63 -16.55 34.77
N PRO A 577 -8.76 -16.32 35.45
CA PRO A 577 -9.55 -17.40 36.01
C PRO A 577 -10.04 -18.33 34.89
N ASN A 578 -10.24 -19.61 35.23
CA ASN A 578 -10.79 -20.59 34.31
C ASN A 578 -12.09 -21.15 34.87
N PRO A 579 -13.27 -20.83 34.28
CA PRO A 579 -13.48 -19.93 33.14
C PRO A 579 -13.48 -18.43 33.51
N ILE A 580 -13.44 -17.57 32.49
CA ILE A 580 -13.88 -16.17 32.56
C ILE A 580 -15.36 -16.12 32.19
N MET A 581 -16.15 -15.33 32.92
CA MET A 581 -17.57 -15.14 32.67
C MET A 581 -17.87 -13.68 32.31
N LEU A 582 -18.12 -13.40 31.03
CA LEU A 582 -18.47 -12.06 30.55
C LEU A 582 -19.99 -11.90 30.52
N ARG A 583 -20.46 -10.75 31.00
CA ARG A 583 -21.86 -10.32 31.00
C ARG A 583 -22.03 -9.11 30.09
N ILE A 584 -22.93 -9.23 29.13
CA ILE A 584 -23.37 -8.09 28.32
C ILE A 584 -24.72 -7.60 28.84
N ASN A 585 -24.87 -6.29 29.01
CA ASN A 585 -26.07 -5.61 29.54
C ASN A 585 -26.60 -6.24 30.84
N GLY A 586 -25.72 -6.50 31.80
CA GLY A 586 -26.09 -7.08 33.10
C GLY A 586 -26.47 -8.57 33.04
N GLY A 587 -26.13 -9.27 31.96
CA GLY A 587 -26.38 -10.70 31.77
C GLY A 587 -27.52 -11.04 30.81
N GLN A 588 -27.89 -10.10 29.92
CA GLN A 588 -28.75 -10.42 28.76
C GLN A 588 -28.06 -11.37 27.79
N GLU A 589 -26.73 -11.30 27.76
CA GLU A 589 -25.85 -12.29 27.14
C GLU A 589 -24.74 -12.64 28.13
N LEU A 590 -24.43 -13.91 28.21
CA LEU A 590 -23.41 -14.49 29.08
C LEU A 590 -22.48 -15.32 28.23
N ILE A 591 -21.19 -15.03 28.29
CA ILE A 591 -20.15 -15.71 27.54
C ILE A 591 -19.15 -16.31 28.53
N GLU A 592 -19.05 -17.63 28.51
CA GLU A 592 -18.07 -18.42 29.26
C GLU A 592 -16.89 -18.74 28.33
N VAL A 593 -15.70 -18.31 28.73
CA VAL A 593 -14.45 -18.56 27.99
C VAL A 593 -13.49 -19.32 28.89
N HIS A 594 -13.07 -20.51 28.47
CA HIS A 594 -12.06 -21.26 29.23
C HIS A 594 -10.67 -20.75 28.88
N THR A 595 -9.85 -20.60 29.92
CA THR A 595 -8.47 -20.09 29.86
C THR A 595 -7.45 -21.16 30.21
N SER A 596 -7.86 -22.44 30.33
CA SER A 596 -6.91 -23.53 30.49
C SER A 596 -6.29 -23.94 29.16
N CYS A 597 -4.96 -23.83 29.09
CA CYS A 597 -4.12 -24.31 28.00
C CYS A 597 -3.82 -25.82 28.06
N SER A 598 -4.85 -26.64 28.33
CA SER A 598 -4.74 -28.10 28.53
C SER A 598 -5.81 -28.88 27.79
#